data_AF-A0A5C3L7Z7-F1
#
_entry.id   AF-A0A5C3L7Z7-F1
#
_cell.length_a   1.000
_cell.length_b   1.000
_cell.length_c   1.000
_cell.angle_alpha   90.00
_cell.angle_beta   90.00
_cell.angle_gamma   90.00
#
_symmetry.space_group_name_H-M   'P 1'
#
loop_
_entity.id
_entity.type
_entity.pdbx_description
1 polymer ?
#
loop_
_entity_poly.entity_id
_entity_poly.type
_entity_poly.pdbx_seq_one_letter_code
_entity_poly.pdbx_strand_id
1 'polypeptide(L)'
;TNSQNDALLHKLVHTTLLSGSLAPELNMSSGQRRKAMAGRLMELVGDVKLGKGERHLRKEEHNRAAKNVRDGIAQKQRERQKQELESAKNLGNYHPALKGLFEDDSSSSTPKPRTRGLKMGVGKFKGGVLTLSKDEIEKVNGPASRQSNRGHPYRRR
;
A
#
# COMPACT_ATOMS: atom_id res chain seq x y z
N THR A 1 -29.60 -2.64 11.04
CA THR A 1 -29.48 -2.27 12.47
C THR A 1 -28.08 -2.56 12.99
N ASN A 2 -27.56 -3.79 12.86
CA ASN A 2 -26.22 -4.14 13.38
C ASN A 2 -25.08 -3.30 12.77
N SER A 3 -25.06 -3.11 11.44
CA SER A 3 -24.01 -2.29 10.78
C SER A 3 -24.00 -0.83 11.22
N GLN A 4 -25.15 -0.26 11.56
CA GLN A 4 -25.26 1.11 12.09
C GLN A 4 -24.75 1.16 13.54
N ASN A 5 -25.09 0.14 14.34
CA ASN A 5 -24.57 0.01 15.70
C ASN A 5 -23.05 -0.21 15.69
N ASP A 6 -22.52 -1.00 14.77
CA ASP A 6 -21.07 -1.21 14.60
C ASP A 6 -20.38 0.08 14.16
N ALA A 7 -20.98 0.84 13.25
CA ALA A 7 -20.45 2.14 12.84
C ALA A 7 -20.48 3.16 13.99
N LEU A 8 -21.54 3.16 14.81
CA LEU A 8 -21.64 3.99 16.01
C LEU A 8 -20.64 3.55 17.08
N LEU A 9 -20.45 2.24 17.30
CA LEU A 9 -19.47 1.69 18.23
C LEU A 9 -18.05 1.99 17.78
N HIS A 10 -17.73 1.80 16.49
CA HIS A 10 -16.45 2.16 15.92
C HIS A 10 -16.17 3.66 16.09
N LYS A 11 -17.18 4.50 15.87
CA LYS A 11 -17.09 5.92 16.21
C LYS A 11 -16.81 6.08 17.70
N LEU A 12 -17.62 5.54 18.60
CA LEU A 12 -17.47 5.70 20.06
C LEU A 12 -16.12 5.24 20.60
N VAL A 13 -15.62 4.09 20.16
CA VAL A 13 -14.31 3.53 20.57
C VAL A 13 -13.18 4.48 20.20
N HIS A 14 -13.22 5.02 18.98
CA HIS A 14 -12.21 5.97 18.54
C HIS A 14 -12.49 7.42 18.95
N THR A 15 -13.74 7.75 19.28
CA THR A 15 -14.15 9.12 19.57
C THR A 15 -14.11 9.45 21.05
N THR A 16 -14.52 8.57 22.00
CA THR A 16 -14.58 8.84 23.47
C THR A 16 -14.32 10.32 23.82
N LEU A 17 -15.39 11.10 23.63
CA LEU A 17 -15.46 12.35 22.87
C LEU A 17 -14.72 13.58 23.39
N LEU A 18 -14.15 13.53 24.59
CA LEU A 18 -13.32 14.58 25.19
C LEU A 18 -12.30 13.99 26.20
N SER A 19 -12.44 12.72 26.57
CA SER A 19 -11.77 12.10 27.72
C SER A 19 -10.28 11.85 27.53
N GLY A 20 -9.79 11.64 26.31
CA GLY A 20 -8.34 11.49 26.10
C GLY A 20 -7.52 12.72 26.50
N SER A 21 -8.11 13.93 26.40
CA SER A 21 -7.48 15.20 26.80
C SER A 21 -8.10 15.86 28.04
N LEU A 22 -9.34 15.49 28.40
CA LEU A 22 -10.05 15.97 29.60
C LEU A 22 -10.09 14.96 30.75
N ALA A 23 -9.72 13.69 30.57
CA ALA A 23 -9.48 12.81 31.71
C ALA A 23 -8.17 13.25 32.38
N PRO A 24 -8.22 13.83 33.59
CA PRO A 24 -7.03 14.24 34.31
C PRO A 24 -6.13 13.04 34.66
N GLU A 25 -6.68 11.82 34.63
CA GLU A 25 -5.99 10.55 34.85
C GLU A 25 -4.91 10.24 33.80
N LEU A 26 -5.05 10.81 32.60
CA LEU A 26 -4.04 10.68 31.57
C LEU A 26 -3.01 11.80 31.78
N ASN A 27 -1.86 11.45 32.37
CA ASN A 27 -0.69 12.31 32.60
C ASN A 27 -0.06 12.81 31.28
N MET A 28 -0.82 13.57 30.48
CA MET A 28 -0.45 14.08 29.17
C MET A 28 0.04 15.52 29.27
N SER A 29 1.16 15.81 28.59
CA SER A 29 1.67 17.18 28.50
C SER A 29 0.65 18.09 27.79
N SER A 30 0.63 19.38 28.13
CA SER A 30 -0.22 20.39 27.48
C SER A 30 -0.01 20.46 25.95
N GLY A 31 1.21 20.19 25.48
CA GLY A 31 1.53 20.10 24.05
C GLY A 31 0.92 18.87 23.38
N GLN A 32 0.97 17.72 24.06
CA GLN A 32 0.35 16.49 23.55
C GLN A 32 -1.17 16.62 23.50
N ARG A 33 -1.79 17.22 24.52
CA ARG A 33 -3.23 17.49 24.55
C ARG A 33 -3.68 18.34 23.36
N ARG A 34 -2.97 19.44 23.07
CA ARG A 34 -3.27 20.30 21.92
C ARG A 34 -3.17 19.57 20.58
N LYS A 35 -2.13 18.74 20.40
CA LYS A 35 -1.95 17.94 19.17
C LYS A 35 -3.00 16.86 19.02
N ALA A 36 -3.37 16.19 20.10
CA ALA A 36 -4.45 15.22 20.12
C ALA A 36 -5.79 15.87 19.74
N MET A 37 -6.09 17.06 20.28
CA MET A 37 -7.29 17.82 19.91
C MET A 37 -7.29 18.23 18.43
N ALA A 38 -6.19 18.80 17.93
CA ALA A 38 -6.07 19.22 16.54
C ALA A 38 -6.19 18.02 15.57
N GLY A 39 -5.60 16.87 15.92
CA GLY A 39 -5.67 15.67 15.10
C GLY A 39 -7.11 15.15 14.99
N ARG A 40 -7.86 15.18 16.10
CA ARG A 40 -9.28 14.80 16.10
C ARG A 40 -10.16 15.75 15.30
N LEU A 41 -9.87 17.06 15.29
CA LEU A 41 -10.58 18.02 14.44
C LEU A 41 -10.42 17.63 12.95
N MET A 42 -9.22 17.26 12.52
CA MET A 42 -9.00 16.79 11.13
C MET A 42 -9.76 15.49 10.82
N GLU A 43 -9.92 14.60 11.80
CA GLU A 43 -10.71 13.37 11.64
C GLU A 43 -12.21 13.66 11.51
N LEU A 44 -12.73 14.63 12.27
CA LEU A 44 -14.14 15.04 12.21
C LEU A 44 -14.49 15.75 10.91
N VAL A 45 -13.56 16.56 10.38
CA VAL A 45 -13.68 17.19 9.06
C VAL A 45 -13.68 16.14 7.94
N GLY A 46 -13.06 14.99 8.17
CA GLY A 46 -12.98 13.88 7.22
C GLY A 46 -11.70 13.86 6.39
N ASP A 47 -10.73 14.74 6.69
CA ASP A 47 -9.44 14.80 5.99
C ASP A 47 -8.56 13.58 6.31
N VAL A 48 -8.70 13.04 7.52
CA VAL A 48 -7.91 11.91 8.01
C VAL A 48 -8.82 10.81 8.55
N LYS A 49 -8.42 9.54 8.36
CA LYS A 49 -9.12 8.40 8.95
C LYS A 49 -9.16 8.52 10.48
N LEU A 50 -10.31 8.17 11.04
CA LEU A 50 -10.55 8.17 12.49
C LEU A 50 -9.42 7.42 13.24
N GLY A 51 -8.89 8.03 14.30
CA GLY A 51 -7.75 7.53 15.08
C GLY A 51 -6.36 7.78 14.48
N LYS A 52 -6.23 8.36 13.28
CA LYS A 52 -4.92 8.60 12.62
C LYS A 52 -4.51 10.08 12.57
N GLY A 53 -5.33 11.01 13.04
CA GLY A 53 -5.15 12.46 12.96
C GLY A 53 -3.94 12.97 13.75
N GLU A 54 -3.73 12.51 14.99
CA GLU A 54 -2.55 12.95 15.77
C GLU A 54 -1.24 12.48 15.12
N ARG A 55 -1.22 11.24 14.62
CA ARG A 55 -0.07 10.70 13.89
C ARG A 55 0.16 11.47 12.58
N HIS A 56 -0.90 11.87 11.90
CA HIS A 56 -0.83 12.69 10.69
C HIS A 56 -0.15 14.04 10.97
N LEU A 57 -0.63 14.77 11.98
CA LEU A 57 -0.02 16.05 12.39
C LEU A 57 1.45 15.92 12.77
N ARG A 58 1.80 14.90 13.57
CA ARG A 58 3.21 14.65 13.93
C ARG A 58 4.07 14.36 12.70
N LYS A 59 3.55 13.61 11.72
CA LYS A 59 4.26 13.36 10.47
C LYS A 59 4.48 14.65 9.68
N GLU A 60 3.47 15.52 9.59
CA GLU A 60 3.60 16.82 8.94
C GLU A 60 4.64 17.71 9.62
N GLU A 61 4.65 17.76 10.96
CA GLU A 61 5.66 18.49 11.73
C GLU A 61 7.07 17.92 11.47
N HIS A 62 7.23 16.60 11.51
CA HIS A 62 8.50 15.94 11.21
C HIS A 62 8.95 16.17 9.76
N ASN A 63 8.00 16.33 8.83
CA ASN A 63 8.29 16.65 7.43
C ASN A 63 8.80 18.08 7.23
N ARG A 64 8.61 18.98 8.20
CA ARG A 64 9.21 20.32 8.19
C ARG A 64 10.65 20.32 8.69
N ALA A 65 11.05 19.30 9.44
CA ALA A 65 12.42 19.17 9.94
C ALA A 65 13.43 18.82 8.83
N ALA A 66 14.69 19.18 9.06
CA ALA A 66 15.82 18.83 8.20
C ALA A 66 15.95 17.31 8.05
N LYS A 67 16.50 16.86 6.91
CA LYS A 67 16.59 15.43 6.56
C LYS A 67 17.24 14.59 7.66
N ASN A 68 18.40 15.00 8.16
CA ASN A 68 19.15 14.23 9.17
C ASN A 68 18.34 14.03 10.46
N VAL A 69 17.57 15.04 10.87
CA VAL A 69 16.71 14.97 12.05
C VAL A 69 15.54 14.02 11.79
N ARG A 70 14.92 14.12 10.62
CA ARG A 70 13.81 13.24 10.22
C ARG A 70 14.25 11.77 10.18
N ASP A 71 15.39 11.50 9.57
CA ASP A 71 15.97 10.16 9.46
C ASP A 71 16.32 9.62 10.84
N GLY A 72 16.90 10.44 11.72
CA GLY A 72 17.19 10.07 13.11
C GLY A 72 15.94 9.74 13.93
N ILE A 73 14.86 10.52 13.78
CA ILE A 73 13.57 10.23 14.43
C ILE A 73 12.99 8.91 13.91
N ALA A 74 13.00 8.69 12.59
CA ALA A 74 12.48 7.48 11.97
C ALA A 74 13.29 6.23 12.38
N GLN A 75 14.62 6.33 12.45
CA GLN A 75 15.47 5.26 12.93
C GLN A 75 15.18 4.92 14.39
N LYS A 76 15.10 5.92 15.26
CA LYS A 76 14.81 5.73 16.69
C LYS A 76 13.42 5.11 16.92
N GLN A 77 12.43 5.45 16.09
CA GLN A 77 11.11 4.82 16.13
C GLN A 77 11.20 3.33 15.79
N ARG A 78 11.94 2.96 14.73
CA ARG A 78 12.16 1.55 14.35
C ARG A 78 12.90 0.76 15.43
N GLU A 79 13.91 1.36 16.05
CA GLU A 79 14.66 0.72 17.15
C GLU A 79 13.75 0.42 18.34
N ARG A 80 12.91 1.38 18.75
CA ARG A 80 11.91 1.17 19.82
C ARG A 80 10.92 0.05 19.49
N GLN A 81 10.41 0.02 18.26
CA GLN A 81 9.48 -1.03 17.82
C GLN A 81 10.13 -2.41 17.85
N LYS A 82 11.39 -2.53 17.45
CA LYS A 82 12.13 -3.79 17.53
C LYS A 82 12.30 -4.24 18.98
N GLN A 83 12.69 -3.33 19.87
CA GLN A 83 12.83 -3.61 21.30
C GLN A 83 11.50 -4.04 21.93
N GLU A 84 10.41 -3.36 21.59
CA GLU A 84 9.07 -3.71 22.06
C GLU A 84 8.66 -5.11 21.59
N LEU A 85 8.89 -5.43 20.32
CA LEU A 85 8.62 -6.75 19.75
C LEU A 85 9.47 -7.84 20.43
N GLU A 86 10.76 -7.60 20.64
CA GLU A 86 11.66 -8.51 21.36
C GLU A 86 11.20 -8.71 22.81
N SER A 87 10.83 -7.64 23.50
CA SER A 87 10.30 -7.71 24.88
C SER A 87 8.99 -8.51 24.93
N ALA A 88 8.08 -8.30 23.97
CA ALA A 88 6.82 -9.04 23.89
C ALA A 88 7.05 -10.52 23.60
N LYS A 89 8.04 -10.87 22.78
CA LYS A 89 8.46 -12.26 22.57
C LYS A 89 9.03 -12.88 23.84
N ASN A 90 9.92 -12.18 24.54
CA ASN A 90 10.55 -12.65 25.77
C ASN A 90 9.53 -12.86 26.90
N LEU A 91 8.52 -11.99 26.99
CA LEU A 91 7.42 -12.07 27.94
C LEU A 91 6.35 -13.10 27.55
N GLY A 92 6.40 -13.66 26.34
CA GLY A 92 5.38 -14.58 25.82
C GLY A 92 4.07 -13.92 25.38
N ASN A 93 4.00 -12.58 25.36
CA ASN A 93 2.83 -11.81 24.92
C ASN A 93 2.71 -11.71 23.38
N TYR A 94 3.72 -12.19 22.64
CA TYR A 94 3.70 -12.18 21.19
C TYR A 94 2.91 -13.38 20.63
N HIS A 95 1.89 -13.10 19.83
CA HIS A 95 1.16 -14.09 19.04
C HIS A 95 1.11 -13.67 17.56
N PRO A 96 1.26 -14.60 16.58
CA PRO A 96 1.22 -14.25 15.15
C PRO A 96 -0.05 -13.50 14.71
N ALA A 97 -1.20 -13.81 15.33
CA ALA A 97 -2.46 -13.08 15.06
C ALA A 97 -2.42 -11.60 15.50
N LEU A 98 -1.53 -11.24 16.42
CA LEU A 98 -1.33 -9.89 16.93
C LEU A 98 -0.15 -9.17 16.28
N LYS A 99 0.50 -9.78 15.27
CA LYS A 99 1.63 -9.19 14.55
C LYS A 99 1.30 -7.79 14.01
N GLY A 100 0.06 -7.59 13.54
CA GLY A 100 -0.41 -6.31 13.01
C GLY A 100 -0.45 -5.17 14.04
N LEU A 101 -0.46 -5.47 15.35
CA LEU A 101 -0.38 -4.44 16.40
C LEU A 101 1.06 -3.93 16.58
N PHE A 102 2.05 -4.78 16.29
CA PHE A 102 3.47 -4.45 16.38
C PHE A 102 4.04 -3.92 15.06
N GLU A 103 3.38 -4.18 13.93
CA GLU A 103 3.74 -3.61 12.63
C GLU A 103 3.25 -2.16 12.52
N ASP A 104 4.16 -1.27 12.12
CA ASP A 104 3.81 0.13 11.93
C ASP A 104 2.95 0.31 10.68
N ASP A 105 1.90 1.13 10.74
CA ASP A 105 0.99 1.40 9.60
C ASP A 105 1.74 1.85 8.34
N SER A 106 2.89 2.51 8.49
CA SER A 106 3.74 2.96 7.37
C SER A 106 4.49 1.82 6.66
N SER A 107 4.57 0.63 7.25
CA SER A 107 5.16 -0.56 6.63
C SER A 107 4.22 -1.24 5.63
N SER A 108 2.93 -0.88 5.65
CA SER A 108 1.92 -1.36 4.70
C SER A 108 2.04 -0.68 3.32
N SER A 109 3.25 -0.60 2.76
CA SER A 109 3.37 -0.31 1.34
C SER A 109 2.86 -1.53 0.58
N THR A 110 1.66 -1.44 0.02
CA THR A 110 1.21 -2.42 -0.98
C THR A 110 2.34 -2.56 -2.01
N PRO A 111 2.87 -3.77 -2.26
CA PRO A 111 4.02 -3.92 -3.13
C PRO A 111 3.66 -3.32 -4.50
N LYS A 112 4.40 -2.30 -4.92
CA LYS A 112 4.21 -1.71 -6.24
C LYS A 112 4.40 -2.83 -7.26
N PRO A 113 3.46 -3.03 -8.21
CA PRO A 113 3.60 -4.07 -9.20
C PRO A 113 4.91 -3.83 -9.96
N ARG A 114 5.76 -4.85 -10.02
CA ARG A 114 7.04 -4.76 -10.72
C ARG A 114 6.78 -4.34 -12.16
N THR A 115 7.41 -3.26 -12.59
CA THR A 115 7.41 -2.87 -14.00
C THR A 115 8.08 -4.00 -14.79
N ARG A 116 7.31 -4.65 -15.65
CA ARG A 116 7.87 -5.56 -16.65
C ARG A 116 8.56 -4.63 -17.66
N GLY A 117 9.88 -4.76 -17.82
CA GLY A 117 10.69 -3.90 -18.69
C GLY A 117 10.24 -3.90 -20.15
N LEU A 118 11.09 -3.45 -21.06
CA LEU A 118 10.78 -3.43 -22.50
C LEU A 118 10.32 -4.82 -22.94
N LYS A 119 9.04 -4.94 -23.32
CA LYS A 119 8.47 -6.18 -23.83
C LYS A 119 8.84 -6.27 -25.31
N MET A 120 9.31 -7.43 -25.74
CA MET A 120 9.46 -7.74 -27.16
C MET A 120 8.07 -7.90 -27.77
N GLY A 121 7.84 -7.32 -28.95
CA GLY A 121 6.55 -7.34 -29.65
C GLY A 121 6.26 -8.64 -30.43
N VAL A 122 7.06 -9.69 -30.24
CA VAL A 122 6.95 -10.95 -30.97
C VAL A 122 6.93 -12.14 -30.00
N GLY A 123 5.90 -12.96 -30.09
CA GLY A 123 5.80 -14.24 -29.40
C GLY A 123 5.84 -14.16 -27.87
N LYS A 124 5.93 -15.34 -27.26
CA LYS A 124 6.04 -15.50 -25.81
C LYS A 124 7.37 -16.15 -25.47
N PHE A 125 8.22 -15.41 -24.77
CA PHE A 125 9.48 -15.92 -24.24
C PHE A 125 9.27 -16.46 -22.82
N LYS A 126 9.53 -17.75 -22.60
CA LYS A 126 9.48 -18.37 -21.27
C LYS A 126 10.62 -19.38 -21.14
N GLY A 127 11.41 -19.25 -20.07
CA GLY A 127 12.43 -20.24 -19.72
C GLY A 127 13.52 -20.46 -20.77
N GLY A 128 13.94 -19.41 -21.50
CA GLY A 128 14.96 -19.51 -22.54
C GLY A 128 14.43 -19.86 -23.93
N VAL A 129 13.15 -20.20 -24.06
CA VAL A 129 12.52 -20.59 -25.33
C VAL A 129 11.56 -19.50 -25.81
N LEU A 130 11.72 -19.08 -27.06
CA LEU A 130 10.78 -18.22 -27.76
C LEU A 130 9.73 -19.09 -28.46
N THR A 131 8.47 -18.93 -28.06
CA THR A 131 7.33 -19.58 -28.72
C THR A 131 6.65 -18.58 -29.65
N LEU A 132 6.57 -18.93 -30.94
CA LEU A 132 5.91 -18.14 -31.98
C LEU A 132 4.62 -18.85 -32.41
N SER A 133 3.55 -18.08 -32.58
CA SER A 133 2.32 -18.57 -33.19
C SER A 133 2.44 -18.62 -34.71
N LYS A 134 1.64 -19.46 -35.38
CA LYS A 134 1.61 -19.54 -36.85
C LYS A 134 1.26 -18.18 -37.47
N ASP A 135 0.30 -17.47 -36.89
CA ASP A 135 -0.11 -16.14 -37.36
C ASP A 135 1.02 -15.09 -37.26
N GLU A 136 1.87 -15.16 -36.23
CA GLU A 136 3.04 -14.27 -36.10
C GLU A 136 4.10 -14.61 -37.16
N ILE A 137 4.29 -15.89 -37.45
CA ILE A 137 5.21 -16.35 -38.50
C ILE A 137 4.72 -15.90 -39.88
N GLU A 138 3.42 -16.03 -40.16
CA GLU A 138 2.80 -15.60 -41.41
C GLU A 138 2.84 -14.07 -41.60
N LYS A 139 2.64 -13.30 -40.52
CA LYS A 139 2.76 -11.82 -40.57
C LYS A 139 4.18 -11.36 -40.90
N VAL A 140 5.21 -12.06 -40.42
CA VAL A 140 6.62 -11.73 -40.68
C VAL A 140 7.05 -12.20 -42.06
N ASN A 141 6.61 -13.38 -42.50
CA ASN A 141 6.98 -13.93 -43.80
C ASN A 141 6.19 -13.35 -44.97
N GLY A 142 5.13 -12.57 -44.70
CA GLY A 142 4.21 -12.07 -45.71
C GLY A 142 3.42 -13.20 -46.38
N PRO A 143 2.39 -12.90 -47.20
CA PRO A 143 1.71 -13.91 -47.97
C PRO A 143 2.73 -14.55 -48.92
N ALA A 144 3.17 -15.77 -48.62
CA ALA A 144 3.96 -16.56 -49.54
C ALA A 144 3.23 -16.57 -50.88
N SER A 145 3.86 -16.00 -51.91
CA SER A 145 3.41 -16.01 -53.30
C SER A 145 3.08 -17.45 -53.69
N ARG A 146 1.81 -17.84 -53.51
CA ARG A 146 1.24 -19.00 -54.16
C ARG A 146 1.09 -18.61 -55.61
N GLN A 147 2.12 -18.92 -56.42
CA GLN A 147 1.99 -18.98 -57.87
C GLN A 147 0.80 -19.88 -58.20
N SER A 148 -0.34 -19.23 -58.49
CA SER A 148 -1.52 -19.88 -59.02
C SER A 148 -1.23 -20.18 -60.48
N ASN A 149 -0.79 -21.40 -60.77
CA ASN A 149 -0.87 -21.98 -62.11
C ASN A 149 -2.34 -22.10 -62.51
N ARG A 150 -2.91 -21.02 -63.06
CA ARG A 150 -4.19 -21.06 -63.77
C ARG A 150 -3.89 -21.32 -65.24
N GLY A 151 -3.87 -22.59 -65.60
CA GLY A 151 -3.93 -23.05 -66.98
C GLY A 151 -5.22 -22.54 -67.63
N HIS A 152 -5.06 -21.85 -68.76
CA HIS A 152 -6.13 -21.23 -69.52
C HIS A 152 -6.45 -22.15 -70.72
N PRO A 153 -7.62 -22.83 -70.76
CA PRO A 153 -7.97 -23.61 -71.94
C PRO A 153 -8.61 -22.70 -72.99
N TYR A 154 -7.97 -22.64 -74.16
CA TYR A 154 -8.52 -22.08 -75.40
C TYR A 154 -9.77 -22.87 -75.83
N ARG A 155 -10.89 -22.17 -76.03
CA ARG A 155 -12.09 -22.74 -76.68
C ARG A 155 -12.11 -22.27 -78.14
N ARG A 156 -11.86 -23.19 -79.07
CA ARG A 156 -12.06 -22.98 -80.51
C ARG A 156 -13.56 -22.98 -80.85
N ARG A 157 -13.86 -22.24 -81.92
CA ARG A 157 -15.17 -22.03 -82.58
C ARG A 157 -16.05 -23.26 -82.66
#